data_AF-A0A3L6JPY7-F1
#
_entry.id   AF-A0A3L6JPY7-F1
#
_cell.length_a   1.000
_cell.length_b   1.000
_cell.length_c   1.000
_cell.angle_alpha   90.00
_cell.angle_beta   90.00
_cell.angle_gamma   90.00
#
_symmetry.space_group_name_H-M   'P 1'
#
loop_
_entity.id
_entity.type
_entity.pdbx_description
1 polymer ?
#
loop_
_entity_poly.entity_id
_entity_poly.type
_entity_poly.pdbx_seq_one_letter_code
_entity_poly.pdbx_strand_id
1 'polypeptide(L)'
;MGQRRTRRIYTDLGMPIGLLARQRVCWPAPMIATKEYTEGTTTFLSADIEHYAADSHQLTSDLPVFYNPRMRVNRDLSVLFLLAYLDRSPIQAMCEPLAGCGVRTLRYLNECPGEFHALVSDTNPLALDVVRKNIERYGFEHRTTIKRGDAKVLLLTESREKRFDFVDLDPFGSPAPFLTAAVQSLSPKRAMLGLTATDMPVLCGAQPRVAIRKYGGLSIRAPFSHELAVRLLIGRAYSVAAMNDCAVYPLAALSTDHYIRVWLDIRTSCTDSNDQARNMGFVVYCEGCMRTETVPLGPSLTQLRIQHERDDCKGRVSLAGPLWTGEMYNQSLLDTASQFLSKKPDNYDKRVPKLLGAMREENALADHIYVDIHALCDLHGLESPSMASLMTRLREAGYKASRTHFRPTAIRTNASVREITASARDLTNPM
;
A
#
# COMPACT_ATOMS: atom_id res chain seq x y z
N MET A 1 40.79 -2.83 7.64
CA MET A 1 41.80 -2.19 8.52
C MET A 1 41.24 -0.84 8.97
N GLY A 2 40.91 -0.66 10.25
CA GLY A 2 40.29 0.60 10.70
C GLY A 2 39.73 0.65 12.13
N GLN A 3 40.01 -0.35 13.00
CA GLN A 3 39.52 -0.36 14.39
C GLN A 3 40.67 -0.50 15.42
N ARG A 4 41.78 0.22 15.23
CA ARG A 4 42.92 0.20 16.18
C ARG A 4 43.49 1.58 16.55
N ARG A 5 42.70 2.64 16.46
CA ARG A 5 43.10 3.98 16.95
C ARG A 5 41.99 4.64 17.75
N THR A 6 41.82 4.21 19.00
CA THR A 6 41.15 4.99 20.08
C THR A 6 41.35 4.37 21.47
N ARG A 7 42.52 3.74 21.73
CA ARG A 7 42.94 3.34 23.08
C ARG A 7 44.38 3.77 23.34
N ARG A 8 44.52 5.05 23.68
CA ARG A 8 45.64 5.75 24.32
C ARG A 8 45.17 7.20 24.24
N ILE A 9 44.62 7.77 25.30
CA ILE A 9 45.37 8.50 26.32
C ILE A 9 44.44 8.56 27.53
N TYR A 10 44.77 7.93 28.65
CA TYR A 10 44.34 8.29 30.02
C TYR A 10 45.07 7.36 31.00
N THR A 11 46.34 7.64 31.21
CA THR A 11 47.07 7.24 32.42
C THR A 11 48.08 8.34 32.65
N ASP A 12 47.69 9.37 33.39
CA ASP A 12 48.59 10.17 34.22
C ASP A 12 47.73 11.10 35.09
N LEU A 13 48.16 11.25 36.35
CA LEU A 13 47.56 12.01 37.46
C LEU A 13 46.69 11.16 38.40
N GLY A 14 47.36 10.48 39.33
CA GLY A 14 46.75 9.74 40.42
C GLY A 14 46.04 10.64 41.44
N MET A 15 44.85 10.20 41.88
CA MET A 15 44.17 10.62 43.10
C MET A 15 43.17 9.52 43.56
N PRO A 16 42.80 9.47 44.86
CA PRO A 16 42.27 8.28 45.52
C PRO A 16 40.80 7.97 45.19
N ILE A 17 40.45 6.69 45.34
CA ILE A 17 39.08 6.16 45.24
C ILE A 17 38.26 6.62 46.44
N GLY A 18 37.36 7.60 46.26
CA GLY A 18 36.40 8.00 47.29
C GLY A 18 35.59 9.25 46.92
N LEU A 19 34.27 9.07 46.82
CA LEU A 19 33.23 10.11 46.72
C LEU A 19 33.37 11.12 45.57
N LEU A 20 32.81 10.79 44.39
CA LEU A 20 32.18 11.79 43.54
C LEU A 20 30.86 11.23 43.01
N ALA A 21 29.78 11.86 43.45
CA ALA A 21 28.43 11.63 42.98
C ALA A 21 28.39 11.69 41.44
N ARG A 22 27.71 10.73 40.84
CA ARG A 22 27.43 10.67 39.39
C ARG A 22 26.55 11.86 39.01
N GLN A 23 27.14 13.03 38.78
CA GLN A 23 26.56 13.99 37.84
C GLN A 23 26.54 13.29 36.49
N ARG A 24 25.36 12.80 36.09
CA ARG A 24 25.09 12.50 34.68
C ARG A 24 25.22 13.83 33.96
N VAL A 25 26.36 14.05 33.32
CA VAL A 25 26.49 15.06 32.28
C VAL A 25 25.45 14.67 31.21
N CYS A 26 24.28 15.33 31.24
CA CYS A 26 23.35 15.33 30.13
C CYS A 26 24.06 16.04 28.98
N TRP A 27 24.73 15.28 28.14
CA TRP A 27 25.10 15.76 26.81
C TRP A 27 23.80 16.22 26.13
N PRO A 28 23.73 17.43 25.55
CA PRO A 28 22.55 17.84 24.81
C PRO A 28 22.26 16.77 23.76
N ALA A 29 20.99 16.34 23.68
CA ALA A 29 20.57 15.40 22.64
C ALA A 29 21.07 15.93 21.29
N PRO A 30 21.65 15.08 20.42
CA PRO A 30 22.21 15.53 19.15
C PRO A 30 21.12 16.30 18.38
N MET A 31 21.34 17.59 18.16
CA MET A 31 20.40 18.42 17.41
C MET A 31 20.43 17.99 15.96
N ILE A 32 19.40 17.28 15.53
CA ILE A 32 19.19 16.98 14.12
C ILE A 32 18.79 18.27 13.39
N ALA A 33 19.40 18.54 12.24
CA ALA A 33 18.91 19.55 11.31
C ALA A 33 17.47 19.19 10.87
N THR A 34 16.51 20.08 11.13
CA THR A 34 15.11 19.90 10.74
C THR A 34 14.65 21.01 9.82
N LYS A 35 13.75 20.67 8.89
CA LYS A 35 13.08 21.60 7.98
C LYS A 35 11.56 21.45 8.11
N GLU A 36 10.84 22.54 7.87
CA GLU A 36 9.38 22.50 7.76
C GLU A 36 8.94 22.07 6.37
N TYR A 37 7.91 21.24 6.33
CA TYR A 37 7.26 20.76 5.12
C TYR A 37 5.75 20.95 5.25
N THR A 38 5.06 21.13 4.12
CA THR A 38 3.60 21.21 4.08
C THR A 38 3.04 20.17 3.12
N GLU A 39 2.11 19.36 3.61
CA GLU A 39 1.29 18.45 2.81
C GLU A 39 -0.17 18.61 3.22
N GLY A 40 -1.09 18.70 2.24
CA GLY A 40 -2.46 19.05 2.57
C GLY A 40 -2.54 20.42 3.21
N THR A 41 -3.26 20.50 4.32
CA THR A 41 -3.33 21.69 5.19
C THR A 41 -2.45 21.54 6.43
N THR A 42 -1.51 20.60 6.41
CA THR A 42 -0.70 20.23 7.57
C THR A 42 0.77 20.58 7.32
N THR A 43 1.32 21.41 8.20
CA THR A 43 2.73 21.82 8.20
C THR A 43 3.45 21.13 9.36
N PHE A 44 4.59 20.50 9.11
CA PHE A 44 5.28 19.68 10.09
C PHE A 44 6.79 19.75 9.94
N LEU A 45 7.49 19.47 11.03
CA LEU A 45 8.93 19.28 11.04
C LEU A 45 9.30 17.86 10.63
N SER A 46 10.38 17.74 9.88
CA SER A 46 11.12 16.49 9.69
C SER A 46 12.60 16.77 9.52
N ALA A 47 13.43 15.72 9.45
CA ALA A 47 14.83 15.86 9.05
C ALA A 47 14.94 16.65 7.73
N ASP A 48 15.91 17.56 7.66
CA ASP A 48 16.16 18.33 6.45
C ASP A 48 16.72 17.42 5.34
N ILE A 49 15.85 16.99 4.45
CA ILE A 49 16.18 16.10 3.34
C ILE A 49 17.29 16.68 2.46
N GLU A 50 17.29 17.99 2.21
CA GLU A 50 18.31 18.61 1.35
C GLU A 50 19.68 18.58 2.02
N HIS A 51 19.71 18.78 3.34
CA HIS A 51 20.94 18.69 4.13
C HIS A 51 21.51 17.26 4.19
N TYR A 52 20.66 16.24 4.40
CA TYR A 52 21.11 14.86 4.61
C TYR A 52 21.21 14.01 3.35
N ALA A 53 20.52 14.37 2.27
CA ALA A 53 20.53 13.62 1.01
C ALA A 53 21.35 14.31 -0.09
N ALA A 54 22.14 15.33 0.25
CA ALA A 54 22.92 16.14 -0.69
C ALA A 54 23.80 15.31 -1.65
N ASP A 55 24.29 14.15 -1.20
CA ASP A 55 25.18 13.26 -1.98
C ASP A 55 24.47 12.02 -2.55
N SER A 56 23.16 11.84 -2.34
CA SER A 56 22.42 10.64 -2.75
C SER A 56 21.12 10.96 -3.50
N HIS A 57 21.00 10.48 -4.74
CA HIS A 57 19.76 10.61 -5.53
C HIS A 57 18.57 9.77 -5.00
N GLN A 58 18.77 8.95 -3.95
CA GLN A 58 17.73 8.14 -3.30
C GLN A 58 17.69 8.38 -1.80
N LEU A 59 16.49 8.69 -1.29
CA LEU A 59 16.22 8.76 0.16
C LEU A 59 16.24 7.35 0.74
N THR A 60 17.16 7.08 1.67
CA THR A 60 17.25 5.80 2.37
C THR A 60 16.65 5.89 3.78
N SER A 61 16.53 4.73 4.44
CA SER A 61 16.16 4.65 5.86
C SER A 61 17.24 5.23 6.80
N ASP A 62 18.37 5.68 6.27
CA ASP A 62 19.51 6.18 7.06
C ASP A 62 19.32 7.65 7.49
N LEU A 63 18.25 8.31 7.03
CA LEU A 63 17.85 9.62 7.53
C LEU A 63 17.65 9.56 9.06
N PRO A 64 18.13 10.57 9.82
CA PRO A 64 17.95 10.59 11.28
C PRO A 64 16.49 10.50 11.72
N VAL A 65 15.58 11.07 10.92
CA VAL A 65 14.13 10.90 11.00
C VAL A 65 13.60 10.74 9.59
N PHE A 66 12.89 9.65 9.32
CA PHE A 66 12.45 9.35 7.97
C PHE A 66 11.23 10.18 7.56
N TYR A 67 11.33 10.77 6.37
CA TYR A 67 10.23 11.38 5.63
C TYR A 67 10.54 11.28 4.13
N ASN A 68 9.54 10.88 3.35
CA ASN A 68 9.66 10.78 1.89
C ASN A 68 8.55 11.59 1.21
N PRO A 69 8.88 12.73 0.55
CA PRO A 69 7.91 13.54 -0.18
C PRO A 69 7.22 12.78 -1.33
N ARG A 70 7.86 11.75 -1.89
CA ARG A 70 7.25 10.92 -2.96
C ARG A 70 6.03 10.12 -2.47
N MET A 71 5.88 9.98 -1.16
CA MET A 71 4.73 9.32 -0.52
C MET A 71 3.54 10.26 -0.29
N ARG A 72 3.59 11.52 -0.76
CA ARG A 72 2.47 12.48 -0.62
C ARG A 72 1.15 11.93 -1.15
N VAL A 73 1.12 11.36 -2.37
CA VAL A 73 -0.09 10.77 -2.96
C VAL A 73 -0.69 9.67 -2.09
N ASN A 74 0.15 8.82 -1.48
CA ASN A 74 -0.27 7.78 -0.56
C ASN A 74 -0.98 8.38 0.67
N ARG A 75 -0.38 9.43 1.25
CA ARG A 75 -0.95 10.12 2.42
C ARG A 75 -2.22 10.89 2.08
N ASP A 76 -2.24 11.59 0.95
CA ASP A 76 -3.42 12.31 0.44
C ASP A 76 -4.61 11.37 0.25
N LEU A 77 -4.41 10.23 -0.43
CA LEU A 77 -5.46 9.22 -0.58
C LEU A 77 -5.85 8.59 0.75
N SER A 78 -4.90 8.43 1.70
CA SER A 78 -5.24 7.90 3.02
C SER A 78 -6.12 8.85 3.83
N VAL A 79 -5.85 10.17 3.80
CA VAL A 79 -6.72 11.18 4.40
C VAL A 79 -8.09 11.13 3.74
N LEU A 80 -8.13 11.08 2.41
CA LEU A 80 -9.39 11.09 1.66
C LEU A 80 -10.26 9.84 1.93
N PHE A 81 -9.64 8.66 2.00
CA PHE A 81 -10.36 7.43 2.31
C PHE A 81 -10.74 7.33 3.80
N LEU A 82 -9.96 7.92 4.71
CA LEU A 82 -10.35 8.05 6.11
C LEU A 82 -11.57 8.98 6.24
N LEU A 83 -11.60 10.12 5.55
CA LEU A 83 -12.77 11.00 5.48
C LEU A 83 -14.02 10.24 5.00
N ALA A 84 -13.89 9.49 3.90
CA ALA A 84 -15.00 8.69 3.36
C ALA A 84 -15.41 7.54 4.27
N TYR A 85 -14.49 6.98 5.05
CA TYR A 85 -14.78 5.93 6.02
C TYR A 85 -15.50 6.47 7.25
N LEU A 86 -15.09 7.63 7.76
CA LEU A 86 -15.70 8.31 8.91
C LEU A 86 -17.17 8.71 8.70
N ASP A 87 -17.56 8.95 7.45
CA ASP A 87 -18.96 9.18 7.06
C ASP A 87 -19.87 7.96 7.35
N ARG A 88 -19.28 6.76 7.46
CA ARG A 88 -19.98 5.48 7.61
C ARG A 88 -19.76 4.82 8.96
N SER A 89 -18.61 5.03 9.58
CA SER A 89 -18.24 4.42 10.84
C SER A 89 -17.36 5.38 11.63
N PRO A 90 -17.74 5.77 12.85
CA PRO A 90 -16.84 6.53 13.70
C PRO A 90 -15.62 5.67 14.06
N ILE A 91 -14.49 6.33 14.23
CA ILE A 91 -13.26 5.77 14.80
C ILE A 91 -13.08 6.43 16.17
N GLN A 92 -12.73 5.65 17.17
CA GLN A 92 -12.42 6.15 18.52
C GLN A 92 -10.91 6.09 18.77
N ALA A 93 -10.25 5.03 18.31
CA ALA A 93 -8.82 4.85 18.50
C ALA A 93 -8.13 4.44 17.18
N MET A 94 -6.99 5.07 16.90
CA MET A 94 -6.12 4.68 15.80
C MET A 94 -4.68 4.41 16.25
N CYS A 95 -3.94 3.65 15.45
CA CYS A 95 -2.52 3.40 15.67
C CYS A 95 -1.68 3.58 14.40
N GLU A 96 -0.60 4.35 14.52
CA GLU A 96 0.50 4.40 13.56
C GLU A 96 1.76 3.84 14.27
N PRO A 97 2.05 2.54 14.13
CA PRO A 97 3.12 1.88 14.89
C PRO A 97 4.52 2.08 14.30
N LEU A 98 4.64 2.74 13.15
CA LEU A 98 5.87 2.96 12.38
C LEU A 98 5.88 4.40 11.84
N ALA A 99 5.98 5.38 12.75
CA ALA A 99 5.57 6.75 12.46
C ALA A 99 6.57 7.59 11.66
N GLY A 100 7.87 7.32 11.73
CA GLY A 100 8.87 8.27 11.21
C GLY A 100 8.65 9.66 11.82
N CYS A 101 8.47 10.70 11.00
CA CYS A 101 8.15 12.05 11.50
C CYS A 101 6.71 12.25 12.02
N GLY A 102 5.83 11.23 11.91
CA GLY A 102 4.43 11.28 12.37
C GLY A 102 3.47 12.02 11.43
N VAL A 103 3.89 12.30 10.20
CA VAL A 103 3.09 13.08 9.24
C VAL A 103 1.73 12.43 8.97
N ARG A 104 1.58 11.10 8.96
CA ARG A 104 0.28 10.48 8.71
C ARG A 104 -0.70 10.78 9.85
N THR A 105 -0.33 10.45 11.09
CA THR A 105 -1.16 10.75 12.25
C THR A 105 -1.48 12.23 12.34
N LEU A 106 -0.49 13.12 12.15
CA LEU A 106 -0.72 14.55 12.24
C LEU A 106 -1.74 15.03 11.19
N ARG A 107 -1.63 14.52 9.96
CA ARG A 107 -2.60 14.81 8.90
C ARG A 107 -3.98 14.24 9.21
N TYR A 108 -4.08 13.03 9.77
CA TYR A 108 -5.39 12.50 10.19
C TYR A 108 -6.04 13.36 11.27
N LEU A 109 -5.29 13.75 12.30
CA LEU A 109 -5.80 14.58 13.39
C LEU A 109 -6.21 15.99 12.91
N ASN A 110 -5.45 16.58 11.98
CA ASN A 110 -5.68 17.94 11.48
C ASN A 110 -6.75 18.00 10.37
N GLU A 111 -6.80 17.02 9.48
CA GLU A 111 -7.59 17.08 8.24
C GLU A 111 -8.89 16.27 8.32
N CYS A 112 -9.03 15.33 9.26
CA CYS A 112 -10.24 14.52 9.42
C CYS A 112 -11.08 14.99 10.61
N PRO A 113 -12.42 14.99 10.49
CA PRO A 113 -13.30 15.39 11.58
C PRO A 113 -13.31 14.33 12.69
N GLY A 114 -13.65 14.77 13.91
CA GLY A 114 -13.82 13.90 15.08
C GLY A 114 -12.67 14.03 16.08
N GLU A 115 -12.87 13.37 17.22
CA GLU A 115 -11.99 13.44 18.41
C GLU A 115 -11.35 12.07 18.71
N PHE A 116 -10.94 11.35 17.67
CA PHE A 116 -10.29 10.06 17.87
C PHE A 116 -8.90 10.22 18.49
N HIS A 117 -8.53 9.23 19.30
CA HIS A 117 -7.25 9.14 19.98
C HIS A 117 -6.24 8.38 19.12
N ALA A 118 -5.06 8.96 18.91
CA ALA A 118 -3.99 8.35 18.14
C ALA A 118 -2.87 7.81 19.03
N LEU A 119 -2.55 6.53 18.88
CA LEU A 119 -1.32 5.95 19.42
C LEU A 119 -0.25 5.94 18.34
N VAL A 120 0.79 6.75 18.54
CA VAL A 120 1.93 6.89 17.61
C VAL A 120 3.15 6.19 18.19
N SER A 121 3.81 5.35 17.39
CA SER A 121 5.00 4.64 17.82
C SER A 121 6.10 4.60 16.76
N ASP A 122 7.32 4.53 17.24
CA ASP A 122 8.53 4.28 16.47
C ASP A 122 9.59 3.69 17.42
N THR A 123 10.57 2.99 16.84
CA THR A 123 11.73 2.47 17.58
C THR A 123 12.80 3.54 17.76
N ASN A 124 12.87 4.49 16.82
CA ASN A 124 13.84 5.57 16.78
C ASN A 124 13.42 6.70 17.74
N PRO A 125 14.18 6.98 18.81
CA PRO A 125 13.84 8.05 19.74
C PRO A 125 13.85 9.45 19.10
N LEU A 126 14.71 9.70 18.10
CA LEU A 126 14.77 10.99 17.40
C LEU A 126 13.48 11.25 16.60
N ALA A 127 12.92 10.19 16.01
CA ALA A 127 11.64 10.25 15.33
C ALA A 127 10.52 10.66 16.30
N LEU A 128 10.48 10.03 17.48
CA LEU A 128 9.49 10.37 18.51
C LEU A 128 9.63 11.79 19.07
N ASP A 129 10.85 12.33 19.12
CA ASP A 129 11.06 13.73 19.51
C ASP A 129 10.52 14.71 18.47
N VAL A 130 10.65 14.39 17.18
CA VAL A 130 10.02 15.16 16.08
C VAL A 130 8.50 15.03 16.14
N VAL A 131 7.98 13.82 16.31
CA VAL A 131 6.54 13.57 16.48
C VAL A 131 5.99 14.44 17.63
N ARG A 132 6.65 14.43 18.79
CA ARG A 132 6.21 15.21 19.96
C ARG A 132 6.12 16.70 19.64
N LYS A 133 7.17 17.28 19.04
CA LYS A 133 7.16 18.69 18.63
C LYS A 133 6.03 19.01 17.64
N ASN A 134 5.78 18.11 16.69
CA ASN A 134 4.71 18.27 15.72
C ASN A 134 3.32 18.22 16.37
N ILE A 135 3.10 17.30 17.31
CA ILE A 135 1.84 17.18 18.06
C ILE A 135 1.59 18.40 18.95
N GLU A 136 2.62 18.87 19.67
CA GLU A 136 2.55 20.06 20.53
C GLU A 136 2.20 21.33 19.75
N ARG A 137 2.76 21.50 18.55
CA ARG A 137 2.48 22.66 17.68
C ARG A 137 1.00 22.79 17.29
N TYR A 138 0.27 21.68 17.28
CA TYR A 138 -1.16 21.63 16.93
C TYR A 138 -2.08 21.53 18.15
N GLY A 139 -1.54 21.36 19.37
CA GLY A 139 -2.36 21.16 20.57
C GLY A 139 -3.03 19.79 20.66
N PHE A 140 -2.47 18.76 20.00
CA PHE A 140 -3.05 17.42 19.92
C PHE A 140 -2.58 16.45 21.01
N GLU A 141 -1.91 16.93 22.06
CA GLU A 141 -1.37 16.10 23.16
C GLU A 141 -2.46 15.30 23.87
N HIS A 142 -3.63 15.91 24.06
CA HIS A 142 -4.78 15.28 24.71
C HIS A 142 -5.44 14.16 23.88
N ARG A 143 -5.13 14.11 22.58
CA ARG A 143 -5.63 13.10 21.62
C ARG A 143 -4.54 12.15 21.16
N THR A 144 -3.34 12.23 21.73
CA THR A 144 -2.20 11.49 21.24
C THR A 144 -1.45 10.81 22.37
N THR A 145 -1.10 9.54 22.18
CA THR A 145 -0.15 8.83 23.03
C THR A 145 1.06 8.43 22.21
N ILE A 146 2.23 8.92 22.59
CA ILE A 146 3.49 8.62 21.94
C ILE A 146 4.20 7.51 22.74
N LYS A 147 4.41 6.33 22.14
CA LYS A 147 5.12 5.21 22.77
C LYS A 147 6.37 4.84 21.97
N ARG A 148 7.47 4.57 22.64
CA ARG A 148 8.65 3.94 22.02
C ARG A 148 8.52 2.43 22.11
N GLY A 149 8.70 1.72 21.00
CA GLY A 149 8.66 0.26 21.02
C GLY A 149 8.73 -0.39 19.65
N ASP A 150 8.90 -1.71 19.64
CA ASP A 150 8.70 -2.51 18.43
C ASP A 150 7.21 -2.56 18.10
N ALA A 151 6.87 -2.28 16.84
CA ALA A 151 5.51 -2.25 16.34
C ALA A 151 4.70 -3.53 16.66
N LYS A 152 5.30 -4.71 16.57
CA LYS A 152 4.60 -5.99 16.81
C LYS A 152 4.25 -6.14 18.28
N VAL A 153 5.21 -5.84 19.17
CA VAL A 153 5.00 -5.92 20.62
C VAL A 153 3.93 -4.93 21.06
N LEU A 154 4.00 -3.70 20.54
CA LEU A 154 3.03 -2.66 20.81
C LEU A 154 1.60 -3.10 20.42
N LEU A 155 1.39 -3.49 19.16
CA LEU A 155 0.09 -3.92 18.66
C LEU A 155 -0.47 -5.13 19.44
N LEU A 156 0.38 -6.11 19.75
CA LEU A 156 -0.04 -7.28 20.54
C LEU A 156 -0.40 -6.93 21.98
N THR A 157 0.29 -5.97 22.59
CA THR A 157 -0.05 -5.51 23.95
C THR A 157 -1.44 -4.88 23.96
N GLU A 158 -1.72 -4.01 23.00
CA GLU A 158 -3.00 -3.29 22.89
C GLU A 158 -4.17 -4.22 22.47
N SER A 159 -3.89 -5.38 21.84
CA SER A 159 -4.91 -6.38 21.46
C SER A 159 -5.76 -6.91 22.63
N ARG A 160 -5.24 -6.83 23.86
CA ARG A 160 -5.92 -7.26 25.10
C ARG A 160 -6.48 -6.11 25.93
N GLU A 161 -6.07 -4.88 25.63
CA GLU A 161 -6.46 -3.69 26.37
C GLU A 161 -7.41 -2.84 25.51
N LYS A 162 -6.84 -1.91 24.73
CA LYS A 162 -7.57 -0.99 23.86
C LYS A 162 -7.30 -1.35 22.40
N ARG A 163 -8.28 -1.99 21.78
CA ARG A 163 -8.24 -2.30 20.35
C ARG A 163 -8.48 -1.05 19.51
N PHE A 164 -7.95 -1.05 18.29
CA PHE A 164 -8.00 0.09 17.38
C PHE A 164 -9.10 -0.07 16.34
N ASP A 165 -9.79 1.01 16.01
CA ASP A 165 -10.71 1.07 14.88
C ASP A 165 -9.98 1.43 13.57
N PHE A 166 -8.73 1.89 13.65
CA PHE A 166 -7.86 2.09 12.50
C PHE A 166 -6.39 1.78 12.83
N VAL A 167 -5.74 0.93 12.04
CA VAL A 167 -4.28 0.73 12.08
C VAL A 167 -3.69 1.06 10.71
N ASP A 168 -2.66 1.91 10.66
CA ASP A 168 -1.92 2.22 9.43
C ASP A 168 -0.50 1.66 9.47
N LEU A 169 -0.23 0.61 8.69
CA LEU A 169 1.08 0.00 8.55
C LEU A 169 1.80 0.53 7.29
N ASP A 170 2.84 1.33 7.50
CA ASP A 170 3.69 1.88 6.43
C ASP A 170 5.19 1.57 6.65
N PRO A 171 5.60 0.30 6.66
CA PRO A 171 7.00 -0.06 6.88
C PRO A 171 7.89 0.17 5.65
N PHE A 172 9.19 0.16 5.90
CA PHE A 172 10.16 -0.13 4.85
C PHE A 172 10.06 -1.60 4.39
N GLY A 173 9.77 -1.81 3.11
CA GLY A 173 9.69 -3.12 2.51
C GLY A 173 8.31 -3.74 2.69
N SER A 174 8.22 -4.81 3.48
CA SER A 174 7.01 -5.64 3.56
C SER A 174 6.21 -5.38 4.85
N PRO A 175 4.88 -5.24 4.77
CA PRO A 175 4.00 -5.20 5.93
C PRO A 175 3.71 -6.60 6.49
N ALA A 176 4.02 -7.67 5.76
CA ALA A 176 3.68 -9.04 6.14
C ALA A 176 4.12 -9.45 7.56
N PRO A 177 5.31 -9.05 8.08
CA PRO A 177 5.71 -9.38 9.45
C PRO A 177 4.85 -8.77 10.56
N PHE A 178 4.09 -7.72 10.26
CA PHE A 178 3.27 -6.98 11.24
C PHE A 178 1.79 -7.37 11.18
N LEU A 179 1.35 -8.06 10.12
CA LEU A 179 -0.07 -8.33 9.85
C LEU A 179 -0.78 -9.05 10.99
N THR A 180 -0.18 -10.11 11.56
CA THR A 180 -0.82 -10.87 12.64
C THR A 180 -1.10 -9.98 13.85
N ALA A 181 -0.10 -9.18 14.26
CA ALA A 181 -0.23 -8.26 15.38
C ALA A 181 -1.26 -7.15 15.08
N ALA A 182 -1.24 -6.59 13.87
CA ALA A 182 -2.19 -5.58 13.46
C ALA A 182 -3.62 -6.10 13.48
N VAL A 183 -3.90 -7.23 12.82
CA VAL A 183 -5.24 -7.85 12.81
C VAL A 183 -5.74 -8.13 14.22
N GLN A 184 -4.92 -8.68 15.10
CA GLN A 184 -5.32 -9.00 16.48
C GLN A 184 -5.57 -7.74 17.32
N SER A 185 -4.91 -6.63 17.00
CA SER A 185 -5.11 -5.33 17.66
C SER A 185 -6.36 -4.59 17.20
N LEU A 186 -7.02 -5.02 16.12
CA LEU A 186 -8.20 -4.34 15.59
C LEU A 186 -9.46 -4.64 16.42
N SER A 187 -10.35 -3.65 16.44
CA SER A 187 -11.70 -3.73 17.00
C SER A 187 -12.48 -4.87 16.32
N PRO A 188 -13.11 -5.80 17.07
CA PRO A 188 -13.83 -6.93 16.48
C PRO A 188 -15.02 -6.52 15.62
N LYS A 189 -15.65 -5.38 15.94
CA LYS A 189 -16.89 -4.94 15.28
C LYS A 189 -16.62 -4.56 13.82
N ARG A 190 -15.74 -3.59 13.63
CA ARG A 190 -15.40 -3.01 12.33
C ARG A 190 -14.15 -2.16 12.52
N ALA A 191 -13.13 -2.35 11.70
CA ALA A 191 -11.93 -1.54 11.77
C ALA A 191 -11.28 -1.39 10.39
N MET A 192 -10.68 -0.23 10.15
CA MET A 192 -9.90 0.03 8.95
C MET A 192 -8.45 -0.46 9.15
N LEU A 193 -7.88 -1.07 8.12
CA LEU A 193 -6.47 -1.46 8.07
C LEU A 193 -5.83 -0.90 6.81
N GLY A 194 -4.89 0.02 6.97
CA GLY A 194 -4.04 0.53 5.89
C GLY A 194 -2.75 -0.28 5.81
N LEU A 195 -2.41 -0.79 4.62
CA LEU A 195 -1.17 -1.55 4.40
C LEU A 195 -0.41 -0.98 3.22
N THR A 196 0.81 -0.50 3.44
CA THR A 196 1.76 -0.19 2.37
C THR A 196 2.80 -1.30 2.24
N ALA A 197 3.15 -1.66 1.00
CA ALA A 197 4.32 -2.47 0.70
C ALA A 197 5.21 -1.76 -0.34
N THR A 198 6.51 -1.69 -0.06
CA THR A 198 7.51 -1.07 -0.95
C THR A 198 8.50 -2.08 -1.53
N ASP A 199 8.40 -3.37 -1.18
CA ASP A 199 9.23 -4.44 -1.76
C ASP A 199 8.70 -4.92 -3.12
N MET A 200 8.44 -3.98 -4.03
CA MET A 200 7.92 -4.21 -5.38
C MET A 200 8.66 -5.29 -6.18
N PRO A 201 10.01 -5.42 -6.14
CA PRO A 201 10.69 -6.52 -6.83
C PRO A 201 10.24 -7.92 -6.36
N VAL A 202 9.84 -8.08 -5.10
CA VAL A 202 9.27 -9.33 -4.58
C VAL A 202 7.86 -9.51 -5.14
N LEU A 203 7.02 -8.50 -4.97
CA LEU A 203 5.59 -8.54 -5.31
C LEU A 203 5.32 -8.62 -6.81
N CYS A 204 6.21 -8.09 -7.66
CA CYS A 204 6.13 -8.15 -9.13
C CYS A 204 6.90 -9.34 -9.74
N GLY A 205 7.22 -10.36 -8.94
CA GLY A 205 7.74 -11.63 -9.45
C GLY A 205 9.22 -11.64 -9.85
N ALA A 206 10.02 -10.62 -9.51
CA ALA A 206 11.48 -10.70 -9.69
C ALA A 206 12.16 -11.60 -8.65
N GLN A 207 11.54 -11.80 -7.48
CA GLN A 207 12.02 -12.71 -6.43
C GLN A 207 10.91 -13.68 -5.97
N PRO A 208 10.49 -14.64 -6.80
CA PRO A 208 9.30 -15.47 -6.55
C PRO A 208 9.39 -16.30 -5.26
N ARG A 209 10.58 -16.81 -4.91
CA ARG A 209 10.79 -17.54 -3.63
C ARG A 209 10.58 -16.65 -2.40
N VAL A 210 10.92 -15.37 -2.51
CA VAL A 210 10.70 -14.39 -1.44
C VAL A 210 9.23 -14.03 -1.35
N ALA A 211 8.53 -13.96 -2.49
CA ALA A 211 7.09 -13.72 -2.53
C ALA A 211 6.33 -14.83 -1.80
N ILE A 212 6.65 -16.10 -2.10
CA ILE A 212 6.08 -17.26 -1.41
C ILE A 212 6.35 -17.17 0.11
N ARG A 213 7.60 -16.90 0.51
CA ARG A 213 7.97 -16.84 1.93
C ARG A 213 7.25 -15.73 2.71
N LYS A 214 7.12 -14.53 2.13
CA LYS A 214 6.54 -13.36 2.81
C LYS A 214 5.02 -13.28 2.70
N TYR A 215 4.48 -13.60 1.52
CA TYR A 215 3.09 -13.37 1.16
C TYR A 215 2.28 -14.64 0.96
N GLY A 216 2.91 -15.83 0.98
CA GLY A 216 2.20 -17.11 0.87
C GLY A 216 1.73 -17.46 -0.55
N GLY A 217 2.10 -16.66 -1.56
CA GLY A 217 1.73 -16.87 -2.96
C GLY A 217 2.86 -16.57 -3.93
N LEU A 218 2.81 -17.20 -5.09
CA LEU A 218 3.73 -16.98 -6.20
C LEU A 218 3.28 -15.76 -7.01
N SER A 219 4.18 -14.79 -7.19
CA SER A 219 4.00 -13.74 -8.19
C SER A 219 4.90 -14.01 -9.40
N ILE A 220 4.48 -13.55 -10.58
CA ILE A 220 5.18 -13.73 -11.85
C ILE A 220 5.44 -12.38 -12.50
N ARG A 221 6.43 -12.33 -13.39
CA ARG A 221 6.63 -11.18 -14.27
C ARG A 221 5.63 -11.27 -15.42
N ALA A 222 4.69 -10.33 -15.44
CA ALA A 222 3.70 -10.16 -16.50
C ALA A 222 3.44 -8.66 -16.75
N PRO A 223 2.84 -8.27 -17.90
CA PRO A 223 2.44 -6.89 -18.15
C PRO A 223 1.52 -6.31 -17.05
N PHE A 224 0.85 -7.19 -16.30
CA PHE A 224 -0.04 -6.88 -15.18
C PHE A 224 0.53 -7.17 -13.78
N SER A 225 1.87 -7.22 -13.63
CA SER A 225 2.53 -7.55 -12.35
C SER A 225 2.10 -6.67 -11.17
N HIS A 226 1.76 -5.40 -11.43
CA HIS A 226 1.36 -4.47 -10.39
C HIS A 226 -0.03 -4.80 -9.80
N GLU A 227 -0.94 -5.33 -10.61
CA GLU A 227 -2.21 -5.86 -10.10
C GLU A 227 -2.00 -7.17 -9.33
N LEU A 228 -1.13 -8.06 -9.81
CA LEU A 228 -0.75 -9.26 -9.05
C LEU A 228 -0.17 -8.91 -7.69
N ALA A 229 0.65 -7.85 -7.61
CA ALA A 229 1.22 -7.34 -6.37
C ALA A 229 0.13 -6.93 -5.37
N VAL A 230 -0.86 -6.13 -5.80
CA VAL A 230 -2.00 -5.72 -4.96
C VAL A 230 -2.80 -6.93 -4.50
N ARG A 231 -3.16 -7.82 -5.43
CA ARG A 231 -3.94 -9.02 -5.14
C ARG A 231 -3.22 -9.97 -4.19
N LEU A 232 -1.90 -10.09 -4.29
CA LEU A 232 -1.08 -10.90 -3.40
C LEU A 232 -1.02 -10.29 -1.99
N LEU A 233 -0.95 -8.96 -1.86
CA LEU A 233 -1.02 -8.28 -0.57
C LEU A 233 -2.40 -8.45 0.11
N ILE A 234 -3.49 -8.28 -0.65
CA ILE A 234 -4.86 -8.51 -0.14
C ILE A 234 -5.03 -9.97 0.26
N GLY A 235 -4.58 -10.92 -0.57
CA GLY A 235 -4.69 -12.35 -0.26
C GLY A 235 -3.91 -12.74 0.98
N ARG A 236 -2.75 -12.12 1.22
CA ARG A 236 -1.98 -12.30 2.46
C ARG A 236 -2.71 -11.71 3.66
N ALA A 237 -3.30 -10.52 3.53
CA ALA A 237 -4.09 -9.90 4.59
C ALA A 237 -5.32 -10.76 4.95
N TYR A 238 -6.06 -11.24 3.94
CA TYR A 238 -7.17 -12.17 4.12
C TYR A 238 -6.74 -13.45 4.82
N SER A 239 -5.64 -14.09 4.39
CA SER A 239 -5.16 -15.33 5.01
C SER A 239 -4.87 -15.16 6.51
N VAL A 240 -4.37 -13.98 6.93
CA VAL A 240 -4.13 -13.68 8.35
C VAL A 240 -5.43 -13.34 9.09
N ALA A 241 -6.30 -12.54 8.48
CA ALA A 241 -7.60 -12.17 9.06
C ALA A 241 -8.53 -13.36 9.25
N ALA A 242 -8.63 -14.23 8.24
CA ALA A 242 -9.48 -15.42 8.26
C ALA A 242 -9.09 -16.41 9.36
N MET A 243 -7.79 -16.56 9.66
CA MET A 243 -7.31 -17.35 10.81
C MET A 243 -7.76 -16.80 12.17
N ASN A 244 -8.29 -15.56 12.22
CA ASN A 244 -8.83 -14.91 13.40
C ASN A 244 -10.34 -14.64 13.24
N ASP A 245 -11.05 -15.47 12.46
CA ASP A 245 -12.50 -15.39 12.21
C ASP A 245 -12.98 -14.04 11.66
N CYS A 246 -12.09 -13.34 10.95
CA CYS A 246 -12.38 -12.04 10.37
C CYS A 246 -12.59 -12.13 8.85
N ALA A 247 -13.58 -11.38 8.37
CA ALA A 247 -13.80 -11.08 6.97
C ALA A 247 -13.01 -9.82 6.56
N VAL A 248 -12.63 -9.75 5.29
CA VAL A 248 -11.85 -8.67 4.71
C VAL A 248 -12.59 -8.06 3.53
N TYR A 249 -12.90 -6.78 3.61
CA TYR A 249 -13.54 -6.02 2.54
C TYR A 249 -12.57 -4.97 2.01
N PRO A 250 -11.96 -5.18 0.83
CA PRO A 250 -11.15 -4.17 0.19
C PRO A 250 -11.94 -2.88 -0.07
N LEU A 251 -11.40 -1.76 0.41
CA LEU A 251 -12.00 -0.44 0.28
C LEU A 251 -11.44 0.28 -0.95
N ALA A 252 -10.12 0.23 -1.12
CA ALA A 252 -9.40 0.76 -2.26
C ALA A 252 -8.01 0.12 -2.36
N ALA A 253 -7.40 0.24 -3.54
CA ALA A 253 -6.02 -0.13 -3.79
C ALA A 253 -5.32 0.94 -4.62
N LEU A 254 -4.03 1.14 -4.36
CA LEU A 254 -3.15 2.05 -5.08
C LEU A 254 -1.90 1.27 -5.50
N SER A 255 -1.50 1.45 -6.76
CA SER A 255 -0.21 1.01 -7.27
C SER A 255 0.58 2.16 -7.87
N THR A 256 1.88 2.16 -7.62
CA THR A 256 2.87 3.05 -8.22
C THR A 256 4.11 2.24 -8.59
N ASP A 257 5.11 2.86 -9.23
CA ASP A 257 6.39 2.21 -9.53
C ASP A 257 7.20 1.83 -8.28
N HIS A 258 6.92 2.46 -7.14
CA HIS A 258 7.75 2.35 -5.93
C HIS A 258 7.07 1.62 -4.78
N TYR A 259 5.74 1.56 -4.76
CA TYR A 259 4.97 0.94 -3.70
C TYR A 259 3.56 0.62 -4.16
N ILE A 260 2.93 -0.32 -3.44
CA ILE A 260 1.49 -0.53 -3.43
C ILE A 260 0.92 -0.20 -2.07
N ARG A 261 -0.37 0.15 -2.04
CA ARG A 261 -1.13 0.31 -0.81
C ARG A 261 -2.53 -0.24 -0.97
N VAL A 262 -3.05 -0.84 0.09
CA VAL A 262 -4.44 -1.26 0.19
C VAL A 262 -5.06 -0.71 1.47
N TRP A 263 -6.33 -0.37 1.38
CA TRP A 263 -7.16 -0.01 2.53
C TRP A 263 -8.24 -1.07 2.65
N LEU A 264 -8.36 -1.66 3.83
CA LEU A 264 -9.24 -2.80 4.08
C LEU A 264 -10.18 -2.45 5.23
N ASP A 265 -11.42 -2.91 5.16
CA ASP A 265 -12.37 -2.93 6.27
C ASP A 265 -12.43 -4.37 6.80
N ILE A 266 -12.03 -4.54 8.06
CA ILE A 266 -11.89 -5.83 8.73
C ILE A 266 -13.02 -5.96 9.76
N ARG A 267 -13.72 -7.09 9.74
CA ARG A 267 -14.87 -7.35 10.62
C ARG A 267 -14.83 -8.78 11.13
N THR A 268 -15.17 -9.00 12.39
CA THR A 268 -15.33 -10.36 12.91
C THR A 268 -16.60 -10.96 12.32
N SER A 269 -16.46 -11.96 11.46
CA SER A 269 -17.56 -12.69 10.82
C SER A 269 -16.99 -13.97 10.20
N CYS A 270 -17.13 -15.08 10.92
CA CYS A 270 -16.70 -16.40 10.42
C CYS A 270 -17.49 -16.77 9.14
N THR A 271 -18.79 -16.48 9.09
CA THR A 271 -19.65 -16.75 7.93
C THR A 271 -19.17 -16.00 6.69
N ASP A 272 -18.99 -14.68 6.78
CA ASP A 272 -18.51 -13.91 5.62
C ASP A 272 -17.07 -14.29 5.25
N SER A 273 -16.22 -14.60 6.23
CA SER A 273 -14.84 -15.03 6.00
C SER A 273 -14.78 -16.36 5.23
N ASN A 274 -15.62 -17.33 5.59
CA ASN A 274 -15.75 -18.60 4.88
C ASN A 274 -16.24 -18.39 3.44
N ASP A 275 -17.26 -17.55 3.25
CA ASP A 275 -17.77 -17.20 1.93
C ASP A 275 -16.70 -16.52 1.05
N GLN A 276 -15.88 -15.66 1.65
CA GLN A 276 -14.77 -14.97 0.99
C GLN A 276 -13.60 -15.89 0.64
N ALA A 277 -13.55 -17.13 1.15
CA ALA A 277 -12.49 -18.09 0.76
C ALA A 277 -12.49 -18.36 -0.75
N ARG A 278 -13.65 -18.23 -1.41
CA ARG A 278 -13.79 -18.32 -2.87
C ARG A 278 -13.06 -17.20 -3.64
N ASN A 279 -12.75 -16.10 -2.96
CA ASN A 279 -12.00 -14.96 -3.51
C ASN A 279 -10.48 -15.15 -3.36
N MET A 280 -10.02 -16.30 -2.89
CA MET A 280 -8.64 -16.72 -3.06
C MET A 280 -8.55 -17.59 -4.31
N GLY A 281 -7.49 -17.44 -5.10
CA GLY A 281 -7.34 -18.19 -6.33
C GLY A 281 -6.02 -17.93 -7.03
N PHE A 282 -5.96 -18.32 -8.30
CA PHE A 282 -4.82 -18.13 -9.17
C PHE A 282 -5.19 -17.31 -10.40
N VAL A 283 -4.22 -16.60 -10.95
CA VAL A 283 -4.27 -16.06 -12.31
C VAL A 283 -3.40 -16.92 -13.20
N VAL A 284 -4.02 -17.55 -14.19
CA VAL A 284 -3.36 -18.28 -15.27
C VAL A 284 -3.04 -17.27 -16.37
N TYR A 285 -1.81 -17.30 -16.88
CA TYR A 285 -1.35 -16.36 -17.90
C TYR A 285 -0.58 -17.07 -18.99
N CYS A 286 -0.96 -16.87 -20.24
CA CYS A 286 -0.20 -17.34 -21.40
C CYS A 286 0.67 -16.22 -21.97
N GLU A 287 1.99 -16.40 -21.95
CA GLU A 287 2.96 -15.41 -22.45
C GLU A 287 2.88 -15.23 -23.98
N GLY A 288 2.42 -16.24 -24.73
CA GLY A 288 2.42 -16.21 -26.20
C GLY A 288 1.15 -15.65 -26.86
N CYS A 289 0.04 -15.56 -26.12
CA CYS A 289 -1.20 -14.95 -26.62
C CYS A 289 -1.84 -13.98 -25.63
N MET A 290 -1.18 -13.71 -24.50
CA MET A 290 -1.63 -12.83 -23.42
C MET A 290 -2.97 -13.19 -22.77
N ARG A 291 -3.56 -14.36 -23.05
CA ARG A 291 -4.76 -14.85 -22.37
C ARG A 291 -4.53 -14.90 -20.87
N THR A 292 -5.47 -14.34 -20.13
CA THR A 292 -5.55 -14.40 -18.67
C THR A 292 -6.84 -15.07 -18.24
N GLU A 293 -6.76 -15.91 -17.21
CA GLU A 293 -7.93 -16.54 -16.61
C GLU A 293 -7.77 -16.58 -15.08
N THR A 294 -8.82 -16.22 -14.37
CA THR A 294 -8.85 -16.25 -12.90
C THR A 294 -9.55 -17.52 -12.43
N VAL A 295 -8.86 -18.31 -11.62
CA VAL A 295 -9.33 -19.63 -11.17
C VAL A 295 -9.40 -19.64 -9.63
N PRO A 296 -10.61 -19.68 -9.03
CA PRO A 296 -10.76 -19.77 -7.58
C PRO A 296 -10.08 -21.00 -6.97
N LEU A 297 -9.64 -20.89 -5.72
CA LEU A 297 -9.25 -22.03 -4.89
C LEU A 297 -10.50 -22.88 -4.62
N GLY A 298 -10.45 -24.13 -5.02
CA GLY A 298 -11.58 -25.04 -4.84
C GLY A 298 -11.64 -26.11 -5.94
N PRO A 299 -12.81 -26.76 -6.12
CA PRO A 299 -12.99 -27.83 -7.09
C PRO A 299 -12.57 -27.44 -8.52
N SER A 300 -12.74 -26.18 -8.91
CA SER A 300 -12.34 -25.65 -10.23
C SER A 300 -10.87 -25.87 -10.56
N LEU A 301 -9.98 -25.91 -9.57
CA LEU A 301 -8.55 -26.20 -9.80
C LEU A 301 -8.30 -27.60 -10.34
N THR A 302 -9.08 -28.58 -9.89
CA THR A 302 -8.92 -29.98 -10.34
C THR A 302 -9.33 -30.17 -11.80
N GLN A 303 -10.14 -29.24 -12.32
CA GLN A 303 -10.63 -29.23 -13.69
C GLN A 303 -9.91 -28.21 -14.57
N LEU A 304 -8.90 -27.52 -14.03
CA LEU A 304 -8.19 -26.48 -14.76
C LEU A 304 -7.54 -27.05 -16.01
N ARG A 305 -8.06 -26.64 -17.17
CA ARG A 305 -7.45 -26.90 -18.46
C ARG A 305 -6.71 -25.64 -18.89
N ILE A 306 -5.42 -25.79 -19.17
CA ILE A 306 -4.63 -24.70 -19.73
C ILE A 306 -5.11 -24.47 -21.15
N GLN A 307 -5.79 -23.35 -21.37
CA GLN A 307 -6.30 -22.93 -22.67
C GLN A 307 -5.52 -21.73 -23.18
N HIS A 308 -5.23 -21.78 -24.47
CA HIS A 308 -4.68 -20.65 -25.23
C HIS A 308 -5.83 -19.92 -25.93
N GLU A 309 -5.63 -18.63 -26.21
CA GLU A 309 -6.59 -17.85 -27.01
C GLU A 309 -6.59 -18.25 -28.49
N ARG A 310 -5.46 -18.77 -28.97
CA ARG A 310 -5.26 -19.18 -30.36
C ARG A 310 -4.83 -20.64 -30.41
N ASP A 311 -5.36 -21.39 -31.38
CA ASP A 311 -5.07 -22.81 -31.57
C ASP A 311 -3.59 -23.09 -31.89
N ASP A 312 -2.91 -22.14 -32.52
CA ASP A 312 -1.50 -22.21 -32.90
C ASP A 312 -0.53 -21.79 -31.77
N CYS A 313 -1.06 -21.26 -30.66
CA CYS A 313 -0.24 -20.72 -29.60
C CYS A 313 0.45 -21.83 -28.80
N LYS A 314 1.80 -21.80 -28.80
CA LYS A 314 2.66 -22.66 -27.98
C LYS A 314 3.37 -21.89 -26.86
N GLY A 315 2.82 -20.72 -26.51
CA GLY A 315 3.39 -19.84 -25.49
C GLY A 315 3.47 -20.51 -24.14
N ARG A 316 4.48 -20.15 -23.34
CA ARG A 316 4.57 -20.63 -21.96
C ARG A 316 3.36 -20.17 -21.16
N VAL A 317 2.80 -21.07 -20.37
CA VAL A 317 1.76 -20.74 -19.41
C VAL A 317 2.34 -20.70 -18.00
N SER A 318 2.05 -19.60 -17.31
CA SER A 318 2.52 -19.27 -15.97
C SER A 318 1.31 -19.12 -15.04
N LEU A 319 1.48 -19.50 -13.78
CA LEU A 319 0.45 -19.42 -12.74
C LEU A 319 0.93 -18.45 -11.65
N ALA A 320 0.10 -17.48 -11.29
CA ALA A 320 0.32 -16.59 -10.15
C ALA A 320 -0.72 -16.87 -9.07
N GLY A 321 -0.29 -17.02 -7.82
CA GLY A 321 -1.14 -17.25 -6.66
C GLY A 321 -0.59 -18.29 -5.66
N PRO A 322 -1.36 -18.66 -4.62
CA PRO A 322 -2.69 -18.13 -4.34
C PRO A 322 -2.65 -16.63 -4.01
N LEU A 323 -3.65 -15.89 -4.50
CA LEU A 323 -3.81 -14.44 -4.34
C LEU A 323 -5.31 -14.09 -4.32
N TRP A 324 -5.63 -12.83 -4.02
CA TRP A 324 -7.01 -12.36 -4.01
C TRP A 324 -7.57 -12.17 -5.44
N THR A 325 -8.66 -12.86 -5.76
CA THR A 325 -9.36 -12.83 -7.05
C THR A 325 -10.66 -12.03 -7.00
N GLY A 326 -11.12 -11.62 -5.82
CA GLY A 326 -12.33 -10.82 -5.64
C GLY A 326 -12.15 -9.32 -5.93
N GLU A 327 -13.15 -8.54 -5.51
CA GLU A 327 -13.18 -7.08 -5.62
C GLU A 327 -12.00 -6.42 -4.89
N MET A 328 -11.50 -5.30 -5.43
CA MET A 328 -10.40 -4.52 -4.83
C MET A 328 -10.83 -3.15 -4.33
N TYR A 329 -12.08 -2.74 -4.61
CA TYR A 329 -12.58 -1.41 -4.32
C TYR A 329 -14.02 -1.46 -3.80
N ASN A 330 -14.38 -0.47 -3.00
CA ASN A 330 -15.75 -0.22 -2.60
C ASN A 330 -16.29 1.02 -3.32
N GLN A 331 -17.21 0.82 -4.27
CA GLN A 331 -17.71 1.92 -5.12
C GLN A 331 -18.22 3.12 -4.32
N SER A 332 -19.07 2.87 -3.33
CA SER A 332 -19.65 3.97 -2.55
C SER A 332 -18.61 4.70 -1.69
N LEU A 333 -17.56 4.03 -1.20
CA LEU A 333 -16.44 4.73 -0.56
C LEU A 333 -15.69 5.62 -1.57
N LEU A 334 -15.43 5.13 -2.79
CA LEU A 334 -14.77 5.92 -3.83
C LEU A 334 -15.61 7.14 -4.24
N ASP A 335 -16.94 7.00 -4.30
CA ASP A 335 -17.86 8.09 -4.60
C ASP A 335 -17.86 9.14 -3.47
N THR A 336 -17.95 8.73 -2.21
CA THR A 336 -17.85 9.64 -1.06
C THR A 336 -16.49 10.35 -1.03
N ALA A 337 -15.40 9.62 -1.27
CA ALA A 337 -14.06 10.20 -1.41
C ALA A 337 -14.02 11.26 -2.53
N SER A 338 -14.67 11.00 -3.67
CA SER A 338 -14.73 11.96 -4.77
C SER A 338 -15.48 13.24 -4.40
N GLN A 339 -16.52 13.14 -3.55
CA GLN A 339 -17.25 14.30 -3.05
C GLN A 339 -16.41 15.14 -2.07
N PHE A 340 -15.60 14.51 -1.22
CA PHE A 340 -14.67 15.24 -0.36
C PHE A 340 -13.57 15.94 -1.16
N LEU A 341 -13.05 15.26 -2.18
CA LEU A 341 -12.03 15.81 -3.07
C LEU A 341 -12.55 17.04 -3.83
N SER A 342 -13.78 17.00 -4.37
CA SER A 342 -14.34 18.11 -5.13
C SER A 342 -14.58 19.37 -4.30
N LYS A 343 -14.73 19.25 -2.97
CA LYS A 343 -14.91 20.40 -2.08
C LYS A 343 -13.61 21.18 -1.84
N LYS A 344 -12.46 20.51 -1.87
CA LYS A 344 -11.15 21.12 -1.57
C LYS A 344 -10.04 20.50 -2.45
N PRO A 345 -10.10 20.64 -3.79
CA PRO A 345 -9.18 19.96 -4.69
C PRO A 345 -7.72 20.39 -4.50
N ASP A 346 -7.49 21.66 -4.15
CA ASP A 346 -6.15 22.25 -4.01
C ASP A 346 -5.36 21.71 -2.81
N ASN A 347 -6.02 21.02 -1.88
CA ASN A 347 -5.35 20.39 -0.74
C ASN A 347 -4.54 19.15 -1.17
N TYR A 348 -4.86 18.54 -2.31
CA TYR A 348 -4.31 17.25 -2.70
C TYR A 348 -3.29 17.38 -3.84
N ASP A 349 -2.38 16.40 -3.96
CA ASP A 349 -1.50 16.27 -5.11
C ASP A 349 -2.33 16.19 -6.40
N LYS A 350 -1.87 16.88 -7.46
CA LYS A 350 -2.56 16.99 -8.75
C LYS A 350 -2.88 15.64 -9.41
N ARG A 351 -2.19 14.56 -8.99
CA ARG A 351 -2.45 13.20 -9.48
C ARG A 351 -3.67 12.54 -8.82
N VAL A 352 -4.06 12.95 -7.62
CA VAL A 352 -5.13 12.32 -6.83
C VAL A 352 -6.48 12.32 -7.57
N PRO A 353 -6.96 13.43 -8.18
CA PRO A 353 -8.22 13.40 -8.94
C PRO A 353 -8.23 12.40 -10.08
N LYS A 354 -7.14 12.32 -10.84
CA LYS A 354 -7.02 11.37 -11.96
C LYS A 354 -6.99 9.92 -11.45
N LEU A 355 -6.25 9.65 -10.39
CA LEU A 355 -6.19 8.31 -9.78
C LEU A 355 -7.55 7.87 -9.24
N LEU A 356 -8.23 8.73 -8.50
CA LEU A 356 -9.54 8.42 -7.94
C LEU A 356 -10.59 8.22 -9.05
N GLY A 357 -10.58 9.05 -10.09
CA GLY A 357 -11.42 8.86 -11.27
C GLY A 357 -11.19 7.50 -11.94
N ALA A 358 -9.92 7.13 -12.15
CA ALA A 358 -9.56 5.84 -12.72
C ALA A 358 -10.00 4.65 -11.85
N MET A 359 -9.85 4.73 -10.52
CA MET A 359 -10.33 3.69 -9.58
C MET A 359 -11.85 3.52 -9.66
N ARG A 360 -12.61 4.62 -9.77
CA ARG A 360 -14.07 4.57 -9.90
C ARG A 360 -14.53 3.94 -11.21
N GLU A 361 -13.89 4.29 -12.32
CA GLU A 361 -14.22 3.74 -13.63
C GLU A 361 -13.85 2.25 -13.74
N GLU A 362 -12.67 1.88 -13.26
CA GLU A 362 -12.14 0.53 -13.43
C GLU A 362 -12.79 -0.50 -12.49
N ASN A 363 -13.40 -0.06 -11.39
CA ASN A 363 -13.99 -0.94 -10.38
C ASN A 363 -15.04 -1.90 -10.98
N ALA A 364 -15.86 -1.42 -11.91
CA ALA A 364 -16.88 -2.22 -12.60
C ALA A 364 -16.33 -3.35 -13.48
N LEU A 365 -15.00 -3.38 -13.70
CA LEU A 365 -14.27 -4.36 -14.49
C LEU A 365 -13.11 -4.96 -13.69
N ALA A 366 -13.07 -4.78 -12.37
CA ALA A 366 -11.96 -5.22 -11.53
C ALA A 366 -11.86 -6.75 -11.40
N ASP A 367 -12.87 -7.50 -11.82
CA ASP A 367 -12.86 -8.95 -11.99
C ASP A 367 -12.06 -9.40 -13.24
N HIS A 368 -11.82 -8.50 -14.19
CA HIS A 368 -11.01 -8.73 -15.38
C HIS A 368 -9.61 -8.14 -15.20
N ILE A 369 -8.57 -8.98 -15.27
CA ILE A 369 -7.17 -8.51 -15.25
C ILE A 369 -6.94 -7.54 -16.41
N TYR A 370 -6.27 -6.42 -16.15
CA TYR A 370 -6.03 -5.44 -17.20
C TYR A 370 -5.12 -6.01 -18.30
N VAL A 371 -5.34 -5.53 -19.54
CA VAL A 371 -4.51 -5.85 -20.70
C VAL A 371 -3.68 -4.63 -21.03
N ASP A 372 -2.36 -4.79 -21.04
CA ASP A 372 -1.46 -3.76 -21.55
C ASP A 372 -1.47 -3.77 -23.08
N ILE A 373 -1.97 -2.70 -23.67
CA ILE A 373 -2.18 -2.63 -25.12
C ILE A 373 -0.86 -2.51 -25.87
N HIS A 374 0.15 -1.86 -25.31
CA HIS A 374 1.46 -1.77 -25.95
C HIS A 374 2.10 -3.17 -26.02
N ALA A 375 2.12 -3.90 -24.91
CA ALA A 375 2.63 -5.27 -24.88
C ALA A 375 1.84 -6.20 -25.81
N LEU A 376 0.52 -6.01 -25.92
CA LEU A 376 -0.31 -6.74 -26.88
C LEU A 376 0.06 -6.42 -28.32
N CYS A 377 0.21 -5.14 -28.66
CA CYS A 377 0.54 -4.73 -30.03
C CYS A 377 1.96 -5.21 -30.42
N ASP A 378 2.93 -5.08 -29.51
CA ASP A 378 4.30 -5.59 -29.69
C ASP A 378 4.31 -7.10 -29.97
N LEU A 379 3.54 -7.88 -29.19
CA LEU A 379 3.45 -9.33 -29.37
C LEU A 379 2.84 -9.72 -30.73
N HIS A 380 1.93 -8.91 -31.26
CA HIS A 380 1.21 -9.18 -32.49
C HIS A 380 1.75 -8.43 -33.73
N GLY A 381 2.84 -7.67 -33.57
CA GLY A 381 3.42 -6.85 -34.65
C GLY A 381 2.47 -5.77 -35.16
N LEU A 382 1.67 -5.17 -34.29
CA LEU A 382 0.73 -4.11 -34.61
C LEU A 382 1.26 -2.75 -34.15
N GLU A 383 0.84 -1.68 -34.81
CA GLU A 383 0.99 -0.34 -34.24
C GLU A 383 0.01 -0.15 -33.08
N SER A 384 0.39 0.65 -32.08
CA SER A 384 -0.49 0.90 -30.93
C SER A 384 -1.54 1.95 -31.28
N PRO A 385 -2.85 1.61 -31.29
CA PRO A 385 -3.90 2.60 -31.54
C PRO A 385 -4.03 3.57 -30.36
N SER A 386 -4.73 4.69 -30.58
CA SER A 386 -5.11 5.55 -29.46
C SER A 386 -6.02 4.79 -28.48
N MET A 387 -5.74 4.89 -27.18
CA MET A 387 -6.57 4.23 -26.15
C MET A 387 -8.03 4.65 -26.22
N ALA A 388 -8.30 5.92 -26.58
CA ALA A 388 -9.65 6.41 -26.73
C ALA A 388 -10.38 5.72 -27.87
N SER A 389 -9.76 5.65 -29.06
CA SER A 389 -10.33 5.00 -30.25
C SER A 389 -10.58 3.51 -30.00
N LEU A 390 -9.62 2.80 -29.38
CA LEU A 390 -9.76 1.39 -29.06
C LEU A 390 -10.92 1.14 -28.08
N MET A 391 -11.01 1.91 -27.00
CA MET A 391 -12.12 1.77 -26.04
C MET A 391 -13.47 2.11 -26.67
N THR A 392 -13.56 3.14 -27.51
CA THR A 392 -14.78 3.47 -28.25
C THR A 392 -15.21 2.30 -29.12
N ARG A 393 -14.29 1.74 -29.92
CA ARG A 393 -14.57 0.60 -30.79
C ARG A 393 -15.02 -0.63 -30.02
N LEU A 394 -14.37 -0.95 -28.89
CA LEU A 394 -14.79 -2.05 -28.02
C LEU A 394 -16.22 -1.83 -27.49
N ARG A 395 -16.57 -0.58 -27.11
CA ARG A 395 -17.91 -0.23 -26.63
C ARG A 395 -18.97 -0.31 -27.73
N GLU A 396 -18.64 0.14 -28.94
CA GLU A 396 -19.51 -0.01 -30.13
C GLU A 396 -19.75 -1.48 -30.47
N ALA A 397 -18.77 -2.35 -30.22
CA ALA A 397 -18.88 -3.80 -30.35
C ALA A 397 -19.62 -4.49 -29.17
N GLY A 398 -20.14 -3.72 -28.19
CA GLY A 398 -20.92 -4.23 -27.07
C GLY A 398 -20.11 -4.61 -25.82
N TYR A 399 -18.79 -4.41 -25.82
CA TYR A 399 -17.93 -4.67 -24.66
C TYR A 399 -17.89 -3.47 -23.71
N LYS A 400 -17.64 -3.75 -22.44
CA LYS A 400 -17.27 -2.72 -21.47
C LYS A 400 -15.77 -2.50 -21.57
N ALA A 401 -15.33 -1.25 -21.51
CA ALA A 401 -13.92 -0.91 -21.48
C ALA A 401 -13.67 0.31 -20.60
N SER A 402 -12.61 0.29 -19.80
CA SER A 402 -12.15 1.42 -19.00
C SER A 402 -10.63 1.51 -19.04
N ARG A 403 -10.10 2.69 -18.70
CA ARG A 403 -8.68 2.80 -18.32
C ARG A 403 -8.46 2.10 -16.98
N THR A 404 -7.19 1.92 -16.64
CA THR A 404 -6.78 1.45 -15.31
C THR A 404 -5.75 2.37 -14.69
N HIS A 405 -5.79 2.54 -13.35
CA HIS A 405 -4.78 3.34 -12.66
C HIS A 405 -3.42 2.64 -12.60
N PHE A 406 -3.40 1.30 -12.72
CA PHE A 406 -2.19 0.49 -12.62
C PHE A 406 -1.18 0.80 -13.72
N ARG A 407 -1.66 1.10 -14.93
CA ARG A 407 -0.78 1.37 -16.07
C ARG A 407 -1.45 2.26 -17.12
N PRO A 408 -0.82 3.36 -17.57
CA PRO A 408 -1.42 4.28 -18.54
C PRO A 408 -1.72 3.67 -19.92
N THR A 409 -0.97 2.64 -20.30
CA THR A 409 -1.05 1.91 -21.57
C THR A 409 -1.99 0.70 -21.51
N ALA A 410 -2.72 0.54 -20.42
CA ALA A 410 -3.59 -0.60 -20.20
C ALA A 410 -5.07 -0.21 -20.12
N ILE A 411 -5.91 -1.19 -20.43
CA ILE A 411 -7.37 -1.12 -20.29
C ILE A 411 -7.87 -2.32 -19.50
N ARG A 412 -9.01 -2.16 -18.82
CA ARG A 412 -9.84 -3.29 -18.39
C ARG A 412 -10.98 -3.46 -19.36
N THR A 413 -11.36 -4.69 -19.65
CA THR A 413 -12.49 -5.01 -20.53
C THR A 413 -12.95 -6.44 -20.30
N ASN A 414 -14.22 -6.70 -20.61
CA ASN A 414 -14.75 -8.07 -20.71
C ASN A 414 -14.57 -8.68 -22.11
N ALA A 415 -13.92 -7.98 -23.04
CA ALA A 415 -13.51 -8.52 -24.33
C ALA A 415 -12.34 -9.49 -24.15
N SER A 416 -12.34 -10.56 -24.95
CA SER A 416 -11.22 -11.49 -25.08
C SER A 416 -10.00 -10.82 -25.71
N VAL A 417 -8.81 -11.40 -25.50
CA VAL A 417 -7.58 -10.90 -26.14
C VAL A 417 -7.70 -10.93 -27.66
N ARG A 418 -8.42 -11.91 -28.22
CA ARG A 418 -8.72 -11.98 -29.65
C ARG A 418 -9.50 -10.75 -30.14
N GLU A 419 -10.55 -10.36 -29.44
CA GLU A 419 -11.40 -9.21 -29.80
C GLU A 419 -10.67 -7.87 -29.64
N ILE A 420 -9.82 -7.74 -28.61
CA ILE A 420 -8.97 -6.56 -28.42
C ILE A 420 -7.98 -6.46 -29.58
N THR A 421 -7.33 -7.57 -29.93
CA THR A 421 -6.36 -7.63 -31.04
C THR A 421 -7.01 -7.27 -32.38
N ALA A 422 -8.18 -7.85 -32.67
CA ALA A 422 -8.93 -7.53 -33.89
C ALA A 422 -9.31 -6.04 -33.95
N SER A 423 -9.81 -5.49 -32.84
CA SER A 423 -10.14 -4.07 -32.75
C SER A 423 -8.93 -3.16 -32.95
N ALA A 424 -7.77 -3.53 -32.39
CA ALA A 424 -6.54 -2.77 -32.57
C ALA A 424 -6.07 -2.81 -34.04
N ARG A 425 -6.06 -3.99 -34.66
CA ARG A 425 -5.65 -4.17 -36.05
C ARG A 425 -6.48 -3.33 -37.01
N ASP A 426 -7.79 -3.34 -36.87
CA ASP A 426 -8.69 -2.59 -37.75
C ASP A 426 -8.50 -1.07 -37.63
N LEU A 427 -8.06 -0.58 -36.47
CA LEU A 427 -7.79 0.84 -36.25
C LEU A 427 -6.45 1.29 -36.84
N THR A 428 -5.45 0.40 -36.89
CA THR A 428 -4.09 0.74 -37.33
C THR A 428 -3.83 0.39 -38.79
N ASN A 429 -4.54 -0.61 -39.31
CA ASN A 429 -4.52 -1.01 -40.73
C ASN A 429 -5.95 -1.03 -41.29
N PRO A 430 -6.61 0.13 -41.43
CA PRO A 430 -7.90 0.19 -42.08
C PRO A 430 -7.76 -0.28 -43.53
N MET A 431 -8.61 -1.23 -43.95
CA MET A 431 -8.70 -1.70 -45.34
C MET A 431 -9.00 -0.56 -46.31
#